data_AF-A0A7S2F5I9-F1
#
_entry.id   AF-A0A7S2F5I9-F1
#
_cell.length_a   1.000
_cell.length_b   1.000
_cell.length_c   1.000
_cell.angle_alpha   90.00
_cell.angle_beta   90.00
_cell.angle_gamma   90.00
#
_symmetry.space_group_name_H-M   'P 1'
#
loop_
_entity.id
_entity.type
_entity.pdbx_description
1 polymer ?
#
loop_
_entity_poly.entity_id
_entity_poly.type
_entity_poly.pdbx_seq_one_letter_code
_entity_poly.pdbx_strand_id
1 'polypeptide(L)'
;KASASSAQEPKAKARAGAKAAPKAPVEVSSKPGALDFEPYPAGRVKPYKLYVAGTWNNYAPTEMHWQRGLFVIPVTLGGTGVESFQLLKNGKWNATIYPSIPDASPLEEHEVCGPDSEGHGKNWTVGRFEEEAAAPGKQFAVIAALDKQGVVRLVHWQPMS
;
A
#
# COMPACT_ATOMS: atom_id res chain seq x y z
N LYS A 1 -58.87 -34.39 10.79
CA LYS A 1 -58.13 -34.84 9.59
C LYS A 1 -57.52 -33.59 8.97
N ALA A 2 -56.24 -33.30 9.23
CA ALA A 2 -55.11 -33.61 8.35
C ALA A 2 -55.27 -32.89 7.00
N SER A 3 -54.39 -32.01 6.51
CA SER A 3 -52.95 -31.85 6.74
C SER A 3 -52.49 -30.44 6.36
N ALA A 4 -51.42 -29.98 7.02
CA ALA A 4 -50.58 -28.88 6.61
C ALA A 4 -49.66 -29.31 5.45
N SER A 5 -49.29 -28.39 4.55
CA SER A 5 -48.15 -28.55 3.65
C SER A 5 -47.30 -27.28 3.66
N SER A 6 -46.20 -27.39 4.40
CA SER A 6 -45.10 -26.41 4.50
C SER A 6 -44.25 -26.48 3.22
N ALA A 7 -43.93 -25.33 2.64
CA ALA A 7 -42.97 -25.20 1.56
C ALA A 7 -41.56 -25.01 2.15
N GLN A 8 -40.67 -25.95 1.87
CA GLN A 8 -39.25 -25.92 2.25
C GLN A 8 -38.42 -25.25 1.15
N GLU A 9 -37.55 -24.32 1.56
CA GLU A 9 -36.45 -23.78 0.76
C GLU A 9 -35.39 -24.86 0.41
N PRO A 10 -34.69 -24.76 -0.73
CA PRO A 10 -33.58 -25.66 -1.04
C PRO A 10 -32.31 -25.27 -0.28
N LYS A 11 -31.79 -26.23 0.50
CA LYS A 11 -30.48 -26.18 1.17
C LYS A 11 -29.33 -26.15 0.15
N ALA A 12 -28.46 -25.14 0.23
CA ALA A 12 -27.17 -25.13 -0.45
C ALA A 12 -26.24 -26.21 0.13
N LYS A 13 -25.65 -27.03 -0.76
CA LYS A 13 -24.62 -28.01 -0.40
C LYS A 13 -23.28 -27.30 -0.18
N ALA A 14 -22.72 -27.47 1.00
CA ALA A 14 -21.32 -27.16 1.30
C ALA A 14 -20.37 -28.06 0.50
N ARG A 15 -19.30 -27.49 -0.07
CA ARG A 15 -18.15 -28.25 -0.58
C ARG A 15 -16.92 -27.86 0.25
N ALA A 16 -16.43 -28.82 1.02
CA ALA A 16 -15.23 -28.71 1.82
C ALA A 16 -13.96 -28.97 0.98
N GLY A 17 -12.90 -28.23 1.30
CA GLY A 17 -11.55 -28.76 1.45
C GLY A 17 -10.69 -28.93 0.20
N ALA A 18 -9.75 -28.00 0.01
CA ALA A 18 -8.40 -28.33 -0.42
C ALA A 18 -7.43 -27.48 0.43
N LYS A 19 -6.85 -28.11 1.46
CA LYS A 19 -5.84 -27.51 2.34
C LYS A 19 -4.52 -27.50 1.58
N ALA A 20 -4.06 -26.35 1.12
CA ALA A 20 -2.70 -26.21 0.58
C ALA A 20 -1.70 -26.37 1.73
N ALA A 21 -0.72 -27.25 1.54
CA ALA A 21 0.37 -27.47 2.48
C ALA A 21 1.19 -26.17 2.67
N PRO A 22 1.71 -25.90 3.88
CA PRO A 22 2.62 -24.77 4.07
C PRO A 22 3.90 -25.04 3.28
N LYS A 23 4.25 -24.13 2.36
CA LYS A 23 5.58 -24.11 1.76
C LYS A 23 6.58 -23.78 2.86
N ALA A 24 7.73 -24.45 2.84
CA ALA A 24 8.81 -24.30 3.81
C ALA A 24 9.20 -22.83 4.04
N PRO A 25 9.71 -22.46 5.23
CA PRO A 25 10.17 -21.11 5.49
C PRO A 25 11.26 -20.76 4.49
N VAL A 26 11.04 -19.69 3.72
CA VAL A 26 12.10 -19.07 2.93
C VAL A 26 13.06 -18.49 3.95
N GLU A 27 14.27 -19.04 4.05
CA GLU A 27 15.32 -18.46 4.89
C GLU A 27 15.72 -17.10 4.32
N VAL A 28 15.08 -16.03 4.79
CA VAL A 28 15.46 -14.66 4.44
C VAL A 28 16.67 -14.28 5.30
N SER A 29 17.85 -14.64 4.84
CA SER A 29 19.11 -14.07 5.32
C SER A 29 19.28 -12.67 4.74
N SER A 30 18.48 -11.71 5.21
CA SER A 30 18.76 -10.29 5.02
C SER A 30 19.27 -9.73 6.34
N LYS A 31 20.51 -9.23 6.33
CA LYS A 31 21.07 -8.46 7.44
C LYS A 31 20.06 -7.38 7.86
N PRO A 32 19.84 -7.14 9.17
CA PRO A 32 19.05 -6.01 9.62
C PRO A 32 19.59 -4.71 9.01
N GLY A 33 18.76 -4.00 8.25
CA GLY A 33 19.07 -2.67 7.69
C GLY A 33 19.56 -2.62 6.23
N ALA A 34 19.71 -3.75 5.52
CA ALA A 34 19.93 -3.72 4.08
C ALA A 34 18.59 -3.84 3.35
N LEU A 35 18.30 -2.88 2.45
CA LEU A 35 17.23 -3.05 1.46
C LEU A 35 17.48 -4.35 0.68
N ASP A 36 16.41 -5.07 0.34
CA ASP A 36 16.45 -6.28 -0.48
C ASP A 36 16.65 -5.96 -1.98
N PHE A 37 16.84 -4.69 -2.33
CA PHE A 37 17.14 -4.20 -3.68
C PHE A 37 18.26 -3.17 -3.70
N GLU A 38 18.95 -3.05 -4.84
CA GLU A 38 19.92 -1.98 -5.09
C GLU A 38 19.19 -0.64 -5.33
N PRO A 39 19.38 0.39 -4.48
CA PRO A 39 18.64 1.63 -4.59
C PRO A 39 19.05 2.46 -5.81
N TYR A 40 18.15 3.32 -6.28
CA TYR A 40 18.44 4.27 -7.35
C TYR A 40 19.63 5.16 -6.97
N PRO A 41 20.64 5.31 -7.85
CA PRO A 41 21.88 5.98 -7.48
C PRO A 41 21.66 7.42 -7.01
N ALA A 42 22.22 7.74 -5.84
CA ALA A 42 22.25 9.11 -5.35
C ALA A 42 22.94 10.03 -6.37
N GLY A 43 22.39 11.23 -6.58
CA GLY A 43 22.91 12.21 -7.54
C GLY A 43 22.40 12.07 -8.98
N ARG A 44 21.64 11.01 -9.30
CA ARG A 44 20.91 10.95 -10.58
C ARG A 44 19.63 11.79 -10.54
N VAL A 45 19.26 12.31 -11.71
CA VAL A 45 17.96 12.96 -11.92
C VAL A 45 16.86 11.91 -11.80
N LYS A 46 15.73 12.26 -11.18
CA LYS A 46 14.57 11.37 -11.07
C LYS A 46 14.13 10.86 -12.45
N PRO A 47 13.84 9.55 -12.61
CA PRO A 47 13.49 8.99 -13.93
C PRO A 47 12.11 9.44 -14.42
N TYR A 48 11.24 9.89 -13.53
CA TYR A 48 9.89 10.40 -13.83
C TYR A 48 9.38 11.25 -12.66
N LYS A 49 8.20 11.86 -12.84
CA LYS A 49 7.47 12.48 -11.74
C LYS A 49 6.59 11.44 -11.05
N LEU A 50 6.62 11.40 -9.73
CA LEU A 50 5.74 10.56 -8.93
C LEU A 50 4.76 11.46 -8.19
N TYR A 51 3.50 11.04 -8.17
CA TYR A 51 2.43 11.76 -7.51
C TYR A 51 1.81 10.87 -6.43
N VAL A 52 1.28 11.48 -5.38
CA VAL A 52 0.42 10.81 -4.40
C VAL A 52 -1.01 11.30 -4.56
N ALA A 53 -1.98 10.40 -4.39
CA ALA A 53 -3.39 10.72 -4.34
C ALA A 53 -3.98 9.99 -3.13
N GLY A 54 -4.62 10.73 -2.22
CA GLY A 54 -5.13 10.13 -0.98
C GLY A 54 -6.39 10.79 -0.46
N THR A 55 -6.93 10.24 0.62
CA THR A 55 -8.19 10.69 1.21
C THR A 55 -8.16 12.16 1.65
N TRP A 56 -7.02 12.65 2.15
CA TRP A 56 -6.83 14.05 2.60
C TRP A 56 -7.03 15.11 1.51
N ASN A 57 -6.96 14.72 0.23
CA ASN A 57 -7.14 15.64 -0.90
C ASN A 57 -8.13 15.11 -1.93
N ASN A 58 -9.08 14.26 -1.51
CA ASN A 58 -10.08 13.64 -2.38
C ASN A 58 -9.44 12.95 -3.60
N TYR A 59 -8.30 12.28 -3.39
CA TYR A 59 -7.51 11.63 -4.42
C TYR A 59 -7.06 12.53 -5.57
N ALA A 60 -6.94 13.85 -5.35
CA ALA A 60 -6.30 14.73 -6.33
C ALA A 60 -4.78 14.45 -6.42
N PRO A 61 -4.21 14.17 -7.60
CA PRO A 61 -2.78 13.88 -7.69
C PRO A 61 -1.90 15.08 -7.29
N THR A 62 -1.00 14.88 -6.32
CA THR A 62 -0.02 15.89 -5.87
C THR A 62 1.40 15.40 -6.14
N GLU A 63 2.23 16.21 -6.80
CA GLU A 63 3.61 15.83 -7.14
C GLU A 63 4.46 15.69 -5.86
N MET A 64 5.18 14.58 -5.73
CA MET A 64 6.14 14.34 -4.65
C MET A 64 7.48 15.04 -4.92
N HIS A 65 8.16 15.47 -3.86
CA HIS A 65 9.48 16.07 -3.95
C HIS A 65 10.55 15.00 -4.17
N TRP A 66 11.55 15.29 -5.01
CA TRP A 66 12.71 14.42 -5.18
C TRP A 66 13.85 14.89 -4.29
N GLN A 67 14.26 14.05 -3.34
CA GLN A 67 15.27 14.38 -2.34
C GLN A 67 16.19 13.19 -2.11
N ARG A 68 17.49 13.37 -2.38
CA ARG A 68 18.54 12.38 -2.10
C ARG A 68 18.25 10.96 -2.63
N GLY A 69 17.64 10.85 -3.81
CA GLY A 69 17.32 9.55 -4.43
C GLY A 69 15.95 8.97 -4.04
N LEU A 70 15.15 9.71 -3.28
CA LEU A 70 13.82 9.31 -2.81
C LEU A 70 12.74 10.29 -3.29
N PHE A 71 11.52 9.79 -3.46
CA PHE A 71 10.34 10.64 -3.51
C PHE A 71 9.79 10.82 -2.10
N VAL A 72 9.51 12.06 -1.70
CA VAL A 72 9.04 12.41 -0.36
C VAL A 72 7.93 13.45 -0.45
N ILE A 73 6.87 13.30 0.35
CA ILE A 73 5.85 14.33 0.53
C ILE A 73 5.31 14.32 1.97
N PRO A 74 5.17 15.49 2.63
CA PRO A 74 4.49 15.58 3.91
C PRO A 74 2.97 15.41 3.72
N VAL A 75 2.35 14.64 4.60
CA VAL A 75 0.90 14.47 4.69
C VAL A 75 0.46 14.77 6.12
N THR A 76 -0.68 15.46 6.27
CA THR A 76 -1.30 15.72 7.57
C THR A 76 -2.53 14.84 7.69
N LEU A 77 -2.63 14.09 8.79
CA LEU A 77 -3.78 13.22 9.01
C LEU A 77 -5.00 14.05 9.40
N GLY A 78 -6.15 13.74 8.79
CA GLY A 78 -7.43 14.40 9.07
C GLY A 78 -8.01 14.06 10.45
N GLY A 79 -9.29 14.39 10.64
CA GLY A 79 -9.96 14.27 11.94
C GLY A 79 -10.08 12.85 12.51
N THR A 80 -9.91 11.83 11.67
CA THR A 80 -9.89 10.41 12.07
C THR A 80 -8.52 9.94 12.55
N GLY A 81 -7.45 10.66 12.22
CA GLY A 81 -6.08 10.16 12.39
C GLY A 81 -5.72 9.00 11.45
N VAL A 82 -6.52 8.77 10.40
CA VAL A 82 -6.34 7.68 9.43
C VAL A 82 -6.49 8.23 8.01
N GLU A 83 -5.55 7.91 7.13
CA GLU A 83 -5.56 8.37 5.74
C GLU A 83 -5.07 7.27 4.79
N SER A 84 -5.73 7.12 3.66
CA SER A 84 -5.42 6.12 2.63
C SER A 84 -4.92 6.77 1.35
N PHE A 85 -3.99 6.11 0.64
CA PHE A 85 -3.42 6.65 -0.59
C PHE A 85 -2.89 5.61 -1.59
N GLN A 86 -2.68 6.09 -2.81
CA GLN A 86 -1.94 5.42 -3.88
C GLN A 86 -0.91 6.36 -4.49
N LEU A 87 0.02 5.78 -5.26
CA LEU A 87 1.01 6.55 -6.01
C LEU A 87 0.73 6.46 -7.50
N LEU A 88 0.97 7.54 -8.25
CA LEU A 88 0.70 7.63 -9.68
C LEU A 88 1.96 8.02 -10.45
N LYS A 89 2.41 7.14 -11.34
CA LYS A 89 3.52 7.46 -12.24
C LYS A 89 3.07 8.51 -13.25
N ASN A 90 3.78 9.64 -13.28
CA ASN A 90 3.44 10.81 -14.10
C ASN A 90 2.00 11.32 -13.90
N GLY A 91 1.40 11.09 -12.73
CA GLY A 91 0.06 11.57 -12.38
C GLY A 91 -1.07 10.85 -13.12
N LYS A 92 -0.83 9.66 -13.68
CA LYS A 92 -1.81 8.91 -14.46
C LYS A 92 -2.40 7.73 -13.69
N TRP A 93 -3.73 7.67 -13.63
CA TRP A 93 -4.48 6.57 -13.01
C TRP A 93 -4.34 5.21 -13.71
N ASN A 94 -4.00 5.18 -15.01
CA ASN A 94 -3.67 3.94 -15.70
C ASN A 94 -2.22 3.48 -15.48
N ALA A 95 -1.46 4.19 -14.64
CA ALA A 95 -0.11 3.86 -14.23
C ALA A 95 0.01 3.98 -12.70
N THR A 96 -0.96 3.40 -11.99
CA THR A 96 -1.07 3.41 -10.54
C THR A 96 -0.14 2.38 -9.93
N ILE A 97 0.54 2.78 -8.86
CA ILE A 97 1.41 1.97 -8.01
C ILE A 97 0.72 1.85 -6.65
N TYR A 98 0.53 0.62 -6.19
CA TYR A 98 -0.38 0.28 -5.09
C TYR A 98 0.11 -0.99 -4.36
N PRO A 99 -0.38 -1.28 -3.14
CA PRO A 99 -0.01 -2.51 -2.44
C PRO A 99 -0.73 -3.75 -2.98
N SER A 100 -0.17 -4.94 -2.77
CA SER A 100 -0.81 -6.21 -3.16
C SER A 100 -2.11 -6.51 -2.42
N ILE A 101 -2.34 -5.91 -1.24
CA ILE A 101 -3.53 -6.09 -0.40
C ILE A 101 -4.20 -4.73 -0.08
N PRO A 102 -5.52 -4.72 0.18
CA PRO A 102 -6.19 -3.51 0.68
C PRO A 102 -5.64 -3.04 2.02
N ASP A 103 -5.68 -1.72 2.22
CA ASP A 103 -5.33 -1.02 3.45
C ASP A 103 -3.90 -1.21 3.96
N ALA A 104 -2.95 -1.67 3.15
CA ALA A 104 -1.62 -2.09 3.58
C ALA A 104 -0.85 -1.04 4.41
N SER A 105 -0.09 -1.49 5.40
CA SER A 105 0.93 -0.72 6.13
C SER A 105 2.33 -1.34 5.97
N PRO A 106 3.42 -0.56 6.06
CA PRO A 106 4.79 -1.07 6.21
C PRO A 106 4.99 -2.04 7.39
N LEU A 107 4.05 -2.08 8.33
CA LEU A 107 4.09 -2.98 9.49
C LEU A 107 3.50 -4.38 9.22
N GLU A 108 2.98 -4.63 8.01
CA GLU A 108 2.50 -5.95 7.58
C GLU A 108 3.08 -6.34 6.22
N GLU A 109 3.14 -7.65 5.96
CA GLU A 109 3.65 -8.18 4.70
C GLU A 109 2.76 -7.81 3.52
N HIS A 110 3.34 -7.13 2.53
CA HIS A 110 2.71 -6.82 1.26
C HIS A 110 3.78 -6.54 0.19
N GLU A 111 3.38 -6.54 -1.07
CA GLU A 111 4.25 -6.21 -2.21
C GLU A 111 3.84 -4.87 -2.82
N VAL A 112 4.78 -4.19 -3.48
CA VAL A 112 4.49 -3.04 -4.34
C VAL A 112 4.12 -3.55 -5.74
N CYS A 113 2.91 -3.23 -6.19
CA CYS A 113 2.36 -3.62 -7.49
C CYS A 113 2.27 -2.42 -8.46
N GLY A 114 1.97 -2.71 -9.73
CA GLY A 114 1.93 -1.73 -10.80
C GLY A 114 3.32 -1.34 -11.34
N PRO A 115 3.42 -0.27 -12.15
CA PRO A 115 2.36 0.66 -12.53
C PRO A 115 1.36 0.08 -13.55
N ASP A 116 0.09 -0.03 -13.19
CA ASP A 116 -1.00 -0.49 -14.05
C ASP A 116 -2.38 0.09 -13.62
N SER A 117 -3.49 -0.46 -14.12
CA SER A 117 -4.87 -0.06 -13.82
C SER A 117 -5.58 -0.92 -12.77
N GLU A 118 -4.89 -1.90 -12.18
CA GLU A 118 -5.47 -2.96 -11.32
C GLU A 118 -5.43 -2.62 -9.81
N GLY A 119 -5.17 -1.34 -9.50
CA GLY A 119 -5.04 -0.82 -8.14
C GLY A 119 -6.36 -0.46 -7.46
N HIS A 120 -7.50 -0.52 -8.14
CA HIS A 120 -8.77 -0.10 -7.52
C HIS A 120 -9.05 -0.86 -6.21
N GLY A 121 -9.34 -0.13 -5.13
CA GLY A 121 -9.58 -0.68 -3.79
C GLY A 121 -8.33 -1.11 -3.02
N LYS A 122 -7.11 -0.96 -3.58
CA LYS A 122 -5.85 -1.31 -2.92
C LYS A 122 -5.08 -0.05 -2.57
N ASN A 123 -5.20 0.40 -1.33
CA ASN A 123 -4.52 1.60 -0.85
C ASN A 123 -3.53 1.22 0.25
N TRP A 124 -2.46 1.99 0.39
CA TRP A 124 -1.77 2.05 1.66
C TRP A 124 -2.59 2.91 2.63
N THR A 125 -2.56 2.58 3.92
CA THR A 125 -3.33 3.33 4.93
C THR A 125 -2.45 3.62 6.16
N VAL A 126 -2.24 4.91 6.44
CA VAL A 126 -1.53 5.41 7.62
C VAL A 126 -2.50 5.46 8.81
N GLY A 127 -2.03 5.08 10.00
CA GLY A 127 -2.79 5.15 11.25
C GLY A 127 -3.61 3.91 11.55
N ARG A 128 -3.23 2.76 10.98
CA ARG A 128 -3.87 1.46 11.26
C ARG A 128 -3.31 0.76 12.49
N PHE A 129 -2.07 1.07 12.84
CA PHE A 129 -1.31 0.37 13.87
C PHE A 129 -0.92 1.34 14.98
N GLU A 130 -1.03 0.91 16.24
CA GLU A 130 -0.72 1.75 17.41
C GLU A 130 0.75 2.20 17.41
N GLU A 131 1.65 1.38 16.86
CA GLU A 131 3.08 1.63 16.70
C GLU A 131 3.39 2.87 15.85
N GLU A 132 2.47 3.27 14.97
CA GLU A 132 2.61 4.48 14.16
C GLU A 132 2.37 5.75 15.00
N ALA A 133 1.75 5.61 16.18
CA ALA A 133 1.33 6.69 17.06
C ALA A 133 0.61 7.81 16.29
N ALA A 134 -0.21 7.41 15.30
CA ALA A 134 -1.00 8.31 14.48
C ALA A 134 -2.11 8.96 15.31
N ALA A 135 -2.38 10.23 15.01
CA ALA A 135 -3.43 11.00 15.66
C ALA A 135 -3.90 12.11 14.71
N PRO A 136 -5.10 12.66 14.91
CA PRO A 136 -5.56 13.81 14.13
C PRO A 136 -4.56 14.96 14.16
N GLY A 137 -4.26 15.52 12.99
CA GLY A 137 -3.32 16.63 12.83
C GLY A 137 -1.83 16.24 12.86
N LYS A 138 -1.46 14.99 13.17
CA LYS A 138 -0.06 14.56 13.04
C LYS A 138 0.39 14.58 11.59
N GLN A 139 1.66 14.86 11.40
CA GLN A 139 2.30 14.86 10.09
C GLN A 139 3.20 13.64 9.92
N PHE A 140 3.15 13.07 8.71
CA PHE A 140 4.01 11.98 8.29
C PHE A 140 4.65 12.35 6.95
N ALA A 141 5.89 11.91 6.75
CA ALA A 141 6.54 11.98 5.45
C ALA A 141 6.31 10.64 4.73
N VAL A 142 5.48 10.64 3.68
CA VAL A 142 5.35 9.49 2.77
C VAL A 142 6.58 9.44 1.88
N ILE A 143 7.22 8.27 1.80
CA ILE A 143 8.49 8.03 1.14
C ILE A 143 8.32 6.89 0.15
N ALA A 144 8.78 7.08 -1.09
CA ALA A 144 8.89 6.01 -2.07
C ALA A 144 10.35 5.89 -2.55
N ALA A 145 10.89 4.68 -2.47
CA ALA A 145 12.24 4.36 -2.91
C ALA A 145 12.21 3.56 -4.22
N LEU A 146 13.14 3.92 -5.11
CA LEU A 146 13.32 3.28 -6.40
C LEU A 146 14.49 2.28 -6.34
N ASP A 147 14.40 1.19 -7.11
CA ASP A 147 15.59 0.40 -7.46
C ASP A 147 16.45 1.09 -8.54
N LYS A 148 17.59 0.49 -8.88
CA LYS A 148 18.51 0.99 -9.91
C LYS A 148 17.88 1.12 -11.31
N GLN A 149 16.79 0.40 -11.60
CA GLN A 149 16.02 0.50 -12.85
C GLN A 149 14.96 1.61 -12.81
N GLY A 150 14.73 2.22 -11.65
CA GLY A 150 13.74 3.26 -11.44
C GLY A 150 12.35 2.72 -11.13
N VAL A 151 12.21 1.47 -10.72
CA VAL A 151 10.94 0.87 -10.28
C VAL A 151 10.75 1.16 -8.80
N VAL A 152 9.54 1.55 -8.38
CA VAL A 152 9.23 1.71 -6.94
C VAL A 152 9.26 0.32 -6.30
N ARG A 153 10.12 0.13 -5.30
CA ARG A 153 10.23 -1.14 -4.56
C ARG A 153 9.82 -1.04 -3.10
N LEU A 154 9.81 0.16 -2.54
CA LEU A 154 9.41 0.41 -1.17
C LEU A 154 8.54 1.66 -1.09
N VAL A 155 7.45 1.55 -0.34
CA VAL A 155 6.63 2.67 0.13
C VAL A 155 6.60 2.60 1.64
N HIS A 156 6.93 3.71 2.29
CA HIS A 156 6.99 3.82 3.75
C HIS A 156 6.52 5.21 4.19
N TRP A 157 6.25 5.39 5.47
CA TRP A 157 6.07 6.71 6.06
C TRP A 157 6.72 6.79 7.44
N GLN A 158 7.11 7.99 7.84
CA GLN A 158 7.67 8.24 9.17
C GLN A 158 7.03 9.48 9.78
N PRO A 159 6.79 9.53 11.11
CA PRO A 159 6.35 10.74 11.77
C PRO A 159 7.31 11.90 11.50
N MET A 160 6.76 13.09 11.27
CA MET A 160 7.53 14.32 11.25
C MET A 160 7.58 14.90 12.67
N SER A 161 8.79 15.25 13.12
CA SER A 161 9.07 15.85 14.44
C SER A 161 8.66 17.32 14.49
#